data_AF-K1QGT8-F1
#
_entry.id   AF-K1QGT8-F1
#
_cell.length_a   1.000
_cell.length_b   1.000
_cell.length_c   1.000
_cell.angle_alpha   90.00
_cell.angle_beta   90.00
_cell.angle_gamma   90.00
#
_symmetry.space_group_name_H-M   'P 1'
#
loop_
_entity.id
_entity.type
_entity.pdbx_description
1 polymer ?
#
loop_
_entity_poly.entity_id
_entity_poly.type
_entity_poly.pdbx_seq_one_letter_code
_entity_poly.pdbx_strand_id
1 'polypeptide(L)'
;MIGLGTWTWVGLAGVGALLCVGVGAFIIRSRRRKLAAPRDVVVVHHFFGRGLVVPSKSPFPMKLETFLRMTKTPYMNDHSGRMSTKGKTPWIEYNDTQVTDSQFCIEFIKKKMDIDLNRSLSEQQKSIARAFLKLIEENFYWTMCIEMFCNEDNIPLLKTQAPLKGPGFWLYYWFVKRAIKNATWGHGIGRHSVDEVWSIAQGDIEALSHFLGNKRYFMGDEPSEIDCSLFGMLSLLLVSMQGTRYEAFTKQHYPNLLTYFQRMKSAYWADWDTLITSSESFKNDHGKVYFAENVVKK
;
A
#
# COMPACT_ATOMS: atom_id res chain seq x y z
N MET A 1 15.85 -32.22 -45.80
CA MET A 1 15.28 -31.00 -46.40
C MET A 1 14.05 -30.60 -45.59
N ILE A 2 14.09 -29.42 -44.97
CA ILE A 2 12.99 -28.45 -44.74
C ILE A 2 11.69 -29.01 -44.10
N GLY A 3 11.22 -28.58 -42.93
CA GLY A 3 11.61 -27.47 -42.08
C GLY A 3 10.89 -27.52 -40.73
N LEU A 4 11.64 -27.16 -39.69
CA LEU A 4 11.14 -26.80 -38.36
C LEU A 4 10.55 -25.39 -38.45
N GLY A 5 9.26 -25.23 -38.11
CA GLY A 5 8.55 -23.96 -38.21
C GLY A 5 7.67 -23.66 -36.99
N THR A 6 8.16 -22.73 -36.16
CA THR A 6 7.40 -21.70 -35.42
C THR A 6 6.41 -22.12 -34.32
N TRP A 7 6.93 -22.44 -33.12
CA TRP A 7 6.15 -22.39 -31.86
C TRP A 7 6.96 -21.93 -30.62
N THR A 8 7.91 -20.99 -30.75
CA THR A 8 8.75 -20.55 -29.59
C THR A 8 9.02 -19.05 -29.46
N TRP A 9 8.18 -18.15 -30.00
CA TRP A 9 8.45 -16.70 -29.92
C TRP A 9 7.41 -15.81 -29.21
N VAL A 10 6.43 -16.36 -28.49
CA VAL A 10 5.49 -15.54 -27.69
C VAL A 10 6.04 -15.22 -26.28
N GLY A 11 7.21 -15.73 -25.90
CA GLY A 11 7.77 -15.58 -24.54
C GLY A 11 8.73 -14.41 -24.30
N LEU A 12 9.23 -13.71 -25.33
CA LEU A 12 10.40 -12.81 -25.17
C LEU A 12 10.12 -11.31 -25.34
N ALA A 13 9.00 -10.91 -25.95
CA ALA A 13 8.66 -9.48 -26.07
C ALA A 13 8.19 -8.85 -24.74
N GLY A 14 7.69 -9.66 -23.80
CA GLY A 14 7.30 -9.22 -22.46
C GLY A 14 8.47 -8.99 -21.50
N VAL A 15 9.64 -9.59 -21.79
CA VAL A 15 10.86 -9.45 -20.97
C VAL A 15 11.66 -8.21 -21.37
N GLY A 16 11.62 -7.81 -22.65
CA GLY A 16 12.39 -6.67 -23.19
C GLY A 16 12.01 -5.29 -22.64
N ALA A 17 10.73 -5.03 -22.35
CA ALA A 17 10.30 -3.76 -21.79
C ALA A 17 10.42 -3.71 -20.25
N LEU A 18 10.29 -4.85 -19.58
CA LEU A 18 10.74 -5.05 -18.20
C LEU A 18 12.26 -4.89 -18.09
N LEU A 19 13.02 -5.18 -19.15
CA LEU A 19 14.44 -4.86 -19.26
C LEU A 19 14.68 -3.37 -19.48
N CYS A 20 13.87 -2.59 -20.20
CA CYS A 20 14.13 -1.14 -20.33
C CYS A 20 13.79 -0.35 -19.05
N VAL A 21 12.67 -0.66 -18.39
CA VAL A 21 12.34 -0.11 -17.06
C VAL A 21 13.26 -0.70 -15.98
N GLY A 22 13.59 -1.98 -16.11
CA GLY A 22 14.50 -2.71 -15.22
C GLY A 22 15.96 -2.30 -15.36
N VAL A 23 16.46 -1.93 -16.54
CA VAL A 23 17.83 -1.44 -16.79
C VAL A 23 17.94 0.02 -16.34
N GLY A 24 16.93 0.86 -16.58
CA GLY A 24 16.86 2.20 -16.00
C GLY A 24 16.80 2.16 -14.47
N ALA A 25 15.98 1.27 -13.90
CA ALA A 25 15.93 1.02 -12.46
C ALA A 25 17.22 0.38 -11.94
N PHE A 26 17.89 -0.50 -12.69
CA PHE A 26 19.15 -1.16 -12.32
C PHE A 26 20.33 -0.18 -12.29
N ILE A 27 20.41 0.75 -13.24
CA ILE A 27 21.41 1.84 -13.28
C ILE A 27 21.17 2.85 -12.15
N ILE A 28 19.92 3.09 -11.76
CA ILE A 28 19.59 3.89 -10.56
C ILE A 28 19.90 3.10 -9.27
N ARG A 29 19.63 1.78 -9.27
CA ARG A 29 19.86 0.82 -8.18
C ARG A 29 21.35 0.57 -7.90
N SER A 30 22.21 0.67 -8.89
CA SER A 30 23.67 0.53 -8.74
C SER A 30 24.35 1.77 -8.14
N ARG A 31 23.62 2.88 -7.95
CA ARG A 31 24.17 4.15 -7.44
C ARG A 31 23.72 4.54 -6.03
N ARG A 32 22.80 3.80 -5.38
CA ARG A 32 22.34 4.14 -4.02
C ARG A 32 22.92 3.16 -2.99
N ARG A 33 23.81 3.67 -2.14
CA ARG A 33 24.43 2.94 -1.02
C ARG A 33 23.33 2.39 -0.09
N LYS A 34 23.51 1.16 0.41
CA LYS A 34 22.71 0.61 1.51
C LYS A 34 22.76 1.61 2.66
N LEU A 35 21.61 2.14 3.08
CA LEU A 35 21.53 2.90 4.32
C LEU A 35 21.98 1.95 5.43
N ALA A 36 23.00 2.34 6.20
CA ALA A 36 23.41 1.55 7.35
C ALA A 36 22.28 1.61 8.36
N ALA A 37 21.55 0.50 8.50
CA ALA A 37 20.47 0.37 9.48
C ALA A 37 21.08 0.50 10.87
N PRO A 38 20.69 1.50 11.69
CA PRO A 38 21.07 1.50 13.09
C PRO A 38 20.54 0.22 13.75
N ARG A 39 21.27 -0.30 14.75
CA ARG A 39 20.71 -1.37 15.58
C ARG A 39 19.41 -0.91 16.23
N ASP A 40 18.49 -1.86 16.39
CA ASP A 40 17.17 -1.65 16.99
C ASP A 40 16.26 -0.67 16.25
N VAL A 41 16.57 -0.32 14.99
CA VAL A 41 15.70 0.46 14.10
C VAL A 41 15.18 -0.43 12.97
N VAL A 42 13.87 -0.39 12.74
CA VAL A 42 13.23 -1.09 11.62
C VAL A 42 13.48 -0.31 10.33
N VAL A 43 14.06 -0.94 9.31
CA VAL A 43 14.15 -0.34 7.97
C VAL A 43 12.98 -0.86 7.14
N VAL A 44 12.05 0.01 6.77
CA VAL A 44 10.91 -0.32 5.92
C VAL A 44 11.28 -0.05 4.46
N HIS A 45 11.23 -1.08 3.63
CA HIS A 45 11.56 -0.97 2.21
C HIS A 45 10.30 -0.74 1.37
N HIS A 46 10.33 0.34 0.60
CA HIS A 46 9.26 0.74 -0.32
C HIS A 46 9.70 0.53 -1.77
N PHE A 47 8.76 0.14 -2.62
CA PHE A 47 9.02 0.11 -4.06
C PHE A 47 9.07 1.53 -4.66
N PHE A 48 8.16 2.40 -4.20
CA PHE A 48 8.08 3.79 -4.63
C PHE A 48 8.65 4.73 -3.56
N GLY A 49 9.09 5.91 -4.00
CA GLY A 49 9.29 7.04 -3.09
C GLY A 49 7.98 7.53 -2.49
N ARG A 50 8.09 8.56 -1.64
CA ARG A 50 6.95 9.34 -1.17
C ARG A 50 6.04 9.77 -2.33
N GLY A 51 4.73 9.72 -2.11
CA GLY A 51 3.73 10.02 -3.13
C GLY A 51 3.48 11.53 -3.27
N LEU A 52 2.72 11.89 -4.31
CA LEU A 52 2.42 13.29 -4.61
C LEU A 52 1.57 13.91 -3.50
N VAL A 53 0.46 13.27 -3.16
CA VAL A 53 -0.54 13.76 -2.18
C VAL A 53 -0.71 12.83 -0.96
N VAL A 54 -0.04 11.68 -0.98
CA VAL A 54 -0.11 10.62 0.05
C VAL A 54 1.31 10.12 0.36
N PRO A 55 1.67 9.81 1.62
CA PRO A 55 3.02 9.37 1.97
C PRO A 55 3.47 8.07 1.25
N SER A 56 2.54 7.18 0.89
CA SER A 56 2.83 6.02 0.04
C SER A 56 1.72 5.79 -0.97
N LYS A 57 2.10 5.48 -2.22
CA LYS A 57 1.18 5.12 -3.31
C LYS A 57 0.55 3.74 -3.15
N SER A 58 1.04 2.95 -2.19
CA SER A 58 0.52 1.63 -1.86
C SER A 58 -0.07 1.64 -0.44
N PRO A 59 -1.20 0.95 -0.20
CA PRO A 59 -1.81 0.88 1.12
C PRO A 59 -1.02 0.00 2.09
N PHE A 60 -0.21 -0.95 1.61
CA PHE A 60 0.52 -1.88 2.48
C PHE A 60 1.70 -1.24 3.22
N PRO A 61 2.55 -0.39 2.59
CA PRO A 61 3.52 0.41 3.35
C PRO A 61 2.84 1.41 4.28
N MET A 62 1.71 2.02 3.87
CA MET A 62 0.91 2.87 4.76
C MET A 62 0.46 2.11 6.02
N LYS A 63 -0.04 0.88 5.87
CA LYS A 63 -0.40 -0.01 6.97
C LYS A 63 0.77 -0.25 7.91
N LEU A 64 1.92 -0.65 7.37
CA LEU A 64 3.10 -0.99 8.17
C LEU A 64 3.69 0.23 8.91
N GLU A 65 3.83 1.37 8.23
CA GLU A 65 4.27 2.62 8.89
C GLU A 65 3.26 3.09 9.94
N THR A 66 1.94 2.91 9.70
CA THR A 66 0.91 3.26 10.68
C THR A 66 1.03 2.40 11.93
N PHE A 67 1.24 1.08 11.79
CA PHE A 67 1.52 0.20 12.92
C PHE A 67 2.73 0.69 13.73
N LEU A 68 3.86 0.93 13.06
CA LEU A 68 5.10 1.43 13.70
C LEU A 68 4.89 2.78 14.41
N ARG A 69 4.06 3.66 13.84
CA ARG A 69 3.71 4.97 14.44
C ARG A 69 2.82 4.81 15.67
N MET A 70 1.83 3.93 15.62
CA MET A 70 0.93 3.64 16.73
C MET A 70 1.68 3.03 17.91
N THR A 71 2.64 2.14 17.63
CA THR A 71 3.48 1.49 18.65
C THR A 71 4.70 2.30 19.04
N LYS A 72 4.93 3.47 18.40
CA LYS A 72 6.12 4.32 18.55
C LYS A 72 7.44 3.54 18.37
N THR A 73 7.42 2.53 17.51
CA THR A 73 8.58 1.71 17.19
C THR A 73 9.54 2.51 16.30
N PRO A 74 10.84 2.59 16.65
CA PRO A 74 11.83 3.27 15.83
C PRO A 74 11.92 2.67 14.44
N TYR A 75 11.79 3.52 13.42
CA TYR A 75 11.92 3.06 12.04
C TYR A 75 12.47 4.13 11.11
N MET A 76 12.96 3.68 9.96
CA MET A 76 13.35 4.53 8.83
C MET A 76 12.85 3.91 7.53
N ASN A 77 12.72 4.72 6.48
CA ASN A 77 12.27 4.25 5.18
C ASN A 77 13.43 4.16 4.18
N ASP A 78 13.48 3.05 3.46
CA ASP A 78 14.31 2.90 2.26
C ASP A 78 13.42 2.91 1.01
N HIS A 79 13.53 3.98 0.23
CA HIS A 79 12.85 4.18 -1.04
C HIS A 79 13.71 3.80 -2.26
N SER A 80 14.68 2.90 -2.10
CA SER A 80 15.58 2.44 -3.18
C SER A 80 14.89 1.60 -4.25
N GLY A 81 13.62 1.21 -4.06
CA GLY A 81 12.90 0.33 -4.99
C GLY A 81 13.36 -1.12 -4.91
N ARG A 82 14.03 -1.51 -3.80
CA ARG A 82 14.43 -2.90 -3.56
C ARG A 82 13.21 -3.75 -3.24
N MET A 83 12.96 -4.74 -4.10
CA MET A 83 12.01 -5.81 -3.85
C MET A 83 12.59 -6.81 -2.84
N SER A 84 11.71 -7.43 -2.06
CA SER A 84 12.05 -8.60 -1.25
C SER A 84 12.43 -9.81 -2.12
N THR A 85 12.95 -10.86 -1.47
CA THR A 85 13.20 -12.16 -2.11
C THR A 85 11.95 -12.80 -2.71
N LYS A 86 10.74 -12.43 -2.23
CA LYS A 86 9.46 -12.90 -2.78
C LYS A 86 8.86 -11.96 -3.84
N GLY A 87 9.59 -10.94 -4.27
CA GLY A 87 9.07 -9.98 -5.26
C GLY A 87 7.88 -9.17 -4.76
N LYS A 88 7.78 -8.93 -3.45
CA LYS A 88 6.74 -8.07 -2.83
C LYS A 88 7.33 -6.89 -2.04
N THR A 89 6.54 -5.84 -1.87
CA THR A 89 6.77 -4.73 -0.94
C THR A 89 5.45 -4.41 -0.21
N PRO A 90 5.48 -3.92 1.04
CA PRO A 90 6.66 -3.62 1.83
C PRO A 90 7.34 -4.89 2.39
N TRP A 91 8.58 -4.72 2.82
CA TRP A 91 9.33 -5.68 3.62
C TRP A 91 10.25 -4.90 4.57
N ILE A 92 10.78 -5.55 5.59
CA ILE A 92 11.63 -4.91 6.60
C ILE A 92 13.00 -5.57 6.74
N GLU A 93 13.99 -4.78 7.13
CA GLU A 93 15.21 -5.24 7.81
C GLU A 93 15.16 -4.82 9.29
N TYR A 94 15.49 -5.74 10.19
CA TYR A 94 15.64 -5.45 11.61
C TYR A 94 16.72 -6.35 12.24
N ASN A 95 17.80 -5.76 12.77
CA ASN A 95 18.91 -6.48 13.41
C ASN A 95 19.32 -7.75 12.65
N ASP A 96 19.63 -7.61 11.36
CA ASP A 96 20.04 -8.68 10.43
C ASP A 96 18.94 -9.64 9.94
N THR A 97 17.70 -9.50 10.40
CA THR A 97 16.58 -10.30 9.92
C THR A 97 15.79 -9.56 8.84
N GLN A 98 15.53 -10.23 7.71
CA GLN A 98 14.63 -9.74 6.66
C GLN A 98 13.27 -10.42 6.77
N VAL A 99 12.19 -9.64 6.78
CA VAL A 99 10.81 -10.15 6.79
C VAL A 99 10.02 -9.50 5.67
N THR A 100 9.32 -10.31 4.89
CA THR A 100 8.54 -9.87 3.73
C THR A 100 7.05 -9.97 4.01
N ASP A 101 6.25 -9.08 3.39
CA ASP A 101 4.80 -8.92 3.55
C ASP A 101 4.43 -8.11 4.79
N SER A 102 3.55 -7.11 4.63
CA SER A 102 3.19 -6.19 5.71
C SER A 102 2.61 -6.91 6.93
N GLN A 103 1.80 -7.98 6.76
CA GLN A 103 1.24 -8.68 7.92
C GLN A 103 2.32 -9.47 8.64
N PHE A 104 3.17 -10.22 7.92
CA PHE A 104 4.27 -10.95 8.56
C PHE A 104 5.30 -10.02 9.21
N CYS A 105 5.53 -8.83 8.64
CA CYS A 105 6.37 -7.81 9.27
C CYS A 105 5.78 -7.37 10.62
N ILE A 106 4.48 -7.08 10.68
CA ILE A 106 3.78 -6.73 11.92
C ILE A 106 3.90 -7.87 12.94
N GLU A 107 3.57 -9.12 12.57
CA GLU A 107 3.69 -10.26 13.50
C GLU A 107 5.11 -10.46 14.03
N PHE A 108 6.12 -10.26 13.18
CA PHE A 108 7.52 -10.34 13.59
C PHE A 108 7.85 -9.25 14.62
N ILE A 109 7.48 -7.99 14.37
CA ILE A 109 7.76 -6.87 15.28
C ILE A 109 7.04 -7.07 16.61
N LYS A 110 5.76 -7.46 16.57
CA LYS A 110 4.97 -7.78 17.77
C LYS A 110 5.67 -8.78 18.67
N LYS A 111 6.07 -9.92 18.10
CA LYS A 111 6.78 -10.98 18.82
C LYS A 111 8.15 -10.52 19.32
N LYS A 112 8.88 -9.74 18.52
CA LYS A 112 10.24 -9.32 18.84
C LYS A 112 10.30 -8.24 19.93
N MET A 113 9.29 -7.39 20.02
CA MET A 113 9.23 -6.24 20.93
C MET A 113 8.20 -6.39 22.06
N ASP A 114 7.48 -7.52 22.12
CA ASP A 114 6.36 -7.76 23.05
C ASP A 114 5.27 -6.66 23.01
N ILE A 115 4.92 -6.24 21.80
CA ILE A 115 3.86 -5.24 21.56
C ILE A 115 2.70 -5.93 20.86
N ASP A 116 1.48 -5.71 21.33
CA ASP A 116 0.26 -6.26 20.71
C ASP A 116 -0.89 -5.26 20.84
N LEU A 117 -1.28 -4.65 19.72
CA LEU A 117 -2.42 -3.71 19.68
C LEU A 117 -3.77 -4.43 19.80
N ASN A 118 -3.81 -5.75 19.64
CA ASN A 118 -5.01 -6.56 19.79
C ASN A 118 -5.12 -7.18 21.20
N ARG A 119 -4.23 -6.83 22.15
CA ARG A 119 -4.17 -7.45 23.48
C ARG A 119 -5.47 -7.32 24.27
N SER A 120 -6.19 -6.21 24.12
CA SER A 120 -7.47 -5.96 24.79
C SER A 120 -8.67 -6.62 24.12
N LEU A 121 -8.51 -7.17 22.91
CA LEU A 121 -9.59 -7.82 22.17
C LEU A 121 -9.83 -9.25 22.67
N SER A 122 -11.09 -9.64 22.79
CA SER A 122 -11.47 -11.04 23.01
C SER A 122 -11.16 -11.90 21.78
N GLU A 123 -11.10 -13.22 21.94
CA GLU A 123 -10.86 -14.14 20.81
C GLU A 123 -11.95 -14.03 19.72
N GLN A 124 -13.19 -13.74 20.12
CA GLN A 124 -14.27 -13.45 19.17
C GLN A 124 -14.01 -12.15 18.41
N GLN A 125 -13.60 -11.07 19.10
CA GLN A 125 -13.25 -9.80 18.46
C GLN A 125 -12.05 -9.94 17.53
N LYS A 126 -11.01 -10.70 17.91
CA LYS A 126 -9.87 -11.01 17.04
C LYS A 126 -10.31 -11.77 15.78
N SER A 127 -11.25 -12.69 15.91
CA SER A 127 -11.81 -13.44 14.77
C SER A 127 -12.60 -12.53 13.82
N ILE A 128 -13.41 -11.62 14.37
CA ILE A 128 -14.13 -10.60 13.58
C ILE A 128 -13.13 -9.67 12.87
N ALA A 129 -12.12 -9.17 13.58
CA ALA A 129 -11.07 -8.33 13.01
C ALA A 129 -10.34 -9.06 11.87
N ARG A 130 -10.05 -10.37 12.03
CA ARG A 130 -9.46 -11.17 10.96
C ARG A 130 -10.35 -11.25 9.72
N ALA A 131 -11.66 -11.41 9.89
CA ALA A 131 -12.60 -11.46 8.77
C ALA A 131 -12.62 -10.14 7.99
N PHE A 132 -12.75 -9.01 8.69
CA PHE A 132 -12.70 -7.69 8.05
C PHE A 132 -11.33 -7.38 7.45
N LEU A 133 -10.24 -7.83 8.07
CA LEU A 133 -8.91 -7.68 7.49
C LEU A 133 -8.84 -8.35 6.11
N LYS A 134 -9.44 -9.53 5.95
CA LYS A 134 -9.50 -10.21 4.66
C LYS A 134 -10.45 -9.56 3.67
N LEU A 135 -11.57 -8.99 4.11
CA LEU A 135 -12.39 -8.13 3.26
C LEU A 135 -11.59 -6.93 2.73
N ILE A 136 -10.87 -6.23 3.61
CA ILE A 136 -10.09 -5.03 3.30
C ILE A 136 -8.93 -5.35 2.34
N GLU A 137 -8.14 -6.39 2.63
CA GLU A 137 -6.89 -6.66 1.92
C GLU A 137 -7.03 -7.59 0.71
N GLU A 138 -8.03 -8.48 0.69
CA GLU A 138 -8.18 -9.47 -0.39
C GLU A 138 -9.41 -9.21 -1.27
N ASN A 139 -10.43 -8.45 -0.84
CA ASN A 139 -11.55 -8.10 -1.72
C ASN A 139 -11.46 -6.63 -2.15
N PHE A 140 -11.58 -5.74 -1.17
CA PHE A 140 -11.69 -4.30 -1.39
C PHE A 140 -10.44 -3.69 -2.07
N TYR A 141 -9.25 -4.18 -1.75
CA TYR A 141 -8.03 -3.76 -2.42
C TYR A 141 -8.07 -4.03 -3.94
N TRP A 142 -8.53 -5.20 -4.36
CA TRP A 142 -8.56 -5.56 -5.78
C TRP A 142 -9.66 -4.83 -6.55
N THR A 143 -10.81 -4.54 -5.92
CA THR A 143 -11.85 -3.71 -6.53
C THR A 143 -11.31 -2.32 -6.85
N MET A 144 -10.60 -1.69 -5.89
CA MET A 144 -9.93 -0.40 -6.10
C MET A 144 -8.87 -0.45 -7.21
N CYS A 145 -8.09 -1.55 -7.30
CA CYS A 145 -7.10 -1.71 -8.37
C CYS A 145 -7.76 -1.81 -9.76
N ILE A 146 -8.86 -2.55 -9.88
CA ILE A 146 -9.62 -2.66 -11.13
C ILE A 146 -10.19 -1.29 -11.50
N GLU A 147 -10.81 -0.59 -10.56
CA GLU A 147 -11.31 0.76 -10.80
C GLU A 147 -10.17 1.67 -11.30
N MET A 148 -9.05 1.70 -10.61
CA MET A 148 -8.00 2.67 -10.90
C MET A 148 -7.29 2.39 -12.23
N PHE A 149 -7.11 1.13 -12.62
CA PHE A 149 -6.27 0.76 -13.78
C PHE A 149 -7.04 0.15 -14.95
N CYS A 150 -8.23 -0.39 -14.75
CA CYS A 150 -9.03 -1.03 -15.79
C CYS A 150 -10.21 -0.16 -16.27
N ASN A 151 -10.73 0.75 -15.44
CA ASN A 151 -11.69 1.76 -15.88
C ASN A 151 -10.97 2.90 -16.63
N GLU A 152 -11.34 3.13 -17.89
CA GLU A 152 -10.68 4.13 -18.74
C GLU A 152 -11.07 5.57 -18.39
N ASP A 153 -12.19 5.78 -17.71
CA ASP A 153 -12.62 7.08 -17.20
C ASP A 153 -11.61 7.67 -16.20
N ASN A 154 -10.81 6.81 -15.57
CA ASN A 154 -9.78 7.21 -14.59
C ASN A 154 -8.41 7.52 -15.24
N ILE A 155 -8.27 7.44 -16.57
CA ILE A 155 -7.03 7.80 -17.29
C ILE A 155 -6.55 9.23 -16.99
N PRO A 156 -7.41 10.27 -16.93
CA PRO A 156 -6.98 11.62 -16.56
C PRO A 156 -6.31 11.66 -15.18
N LEU A 157 -6.89 10.99 -14.19
CA LEU A 157 -6.31 10.87 -12.84
C LEU A 157 -4.99 10.08 -12.85
N LEU A 158 -4.93 8.97 -13.58
CA LEU A 158 -3.68 8.20 -13.74
C LEU A 158 -2.55 9.05 -14.34
N LYS A 159 -2.83 9.93 -15.30
CA LYS A 159 -1.82 10.81 -15.91
C LYS A 159 -1.21 11.80 -14.92
N THR A 160 -1.96 12.24 -13.91
CA THR A 160 -1.42 13.15 -12.88
C THR A 160 -0.48 12.41 -11.93
N GLN A 161 -0.71 11.12 -11.70
CA GLN A 161 0.04 10.30 -10.73
C GLN A 161 1.17 9.47 -11.34
N ALA A 162 1.15 9.27 -12.66
CA ALA A 162 2.10 8.47 -13.39
C ALA A 162 3.51 9.10 -13.42
N PRO A 163 4.56 8.28 -13.33
CA PRO A 163 5.94 8.75 -13.41
C PRO A 163 6.36 9.17 -14.83
N LEU A 164 5.61 8.76 -15.86
CA LEU A 164 5.91 9.02 -17.27
C LEU A 164 4.85 9.92 -17.92
N LYS A 165 5.27 10.69 -18.93
CA LYS A 165 4.41 11.60 -19.73
C LYS A 165 4.48 11.23 -21.22
N GLY A 166 3.56 11.78 -22.01
CA GLY A 166 3.53 11.58 -23.47
C GLY A 166 3.36 10.10 -23.88
N PRO A 167 4.02 9.64 -24.95
CA PRO A 167 3.93 8.23 -25.40
C PRO A 167 4.35 7.20 -24.33
N GLY A 168 5.29 7.57 -23.44
CA GLY A 168 5.74 6.70 -22.36
C GLY A 168 4.65 6.38 -21.33
N PHE A 169 3.68 7.29 -21.14
CA PHE A 169 2.51 7.02 -20.30
C PHE A 169 1.68 5.87 -20.84
N TRP A 170 1.41 5.84 -22.15
CA TRP A 170 0.58 4.79 -22.76
C TRP A 170 1.24 3.42 -22.68
N LEU A 171 2.55 3.35 -22.87
CA LEU A 171 3.30 2.11 -22.68
C LEU A 171 3.22 1.63 -21.22
N TYR A 172 3.46 2.52 -20.26
CA TYR A 172 3.31 2.22 -18.83
C TYR A 172 1.89 1.76 -18.47
N TYR A 173 0.88 2.49 -18.93
CA TYR A 173 -0.53 2.17 -18.68
C TYR A 173 -0.89 0.80 -19.25
N TRP A 174 -0.46 0.48 -20.47
CA TRP A 174 -0.68 -0.83 -21.08
C TRP A 174 -0.08 -1.97 -20.23
N PHE A 175 1.17 -1.81 -19.75
CA PHE A 175 1.81 -2.79 -18.89
C PHE A 175 1.09 -2.97 -17.56
N VAL A 176 0.77 -1.87 -16.88
CA VAL A 176 0.09 -1.90 -15.57
C VAL A 176 -1.31 -2.51 -15.72
N LYS A 177 -2.10 -2.05 -16.70
CA LYS A 177 -3.43 -2.60 -16.98
C LYS A 177 -3.37 -4.11 -17.25
N ARG A 178 -2.39 -4.57 -18.05
CA ARG A 178 -2.19 -6.00 -18.31
C ARG A 178 -1.81 -6.77 -17.05
N ALA A 179 -0.90 -6.24 -16.23
CA ALA A 179 -0.48 -6.87 -14.98
C ALA A 179 -1.65 -7.00 -13.99
N ILE A 180 -2.44 -5.93 -13.81
CA ILE A 180 -3.62 -5.93 -12.94
C ILE A 180 -4.65 -6.93 -13.45
N LYS A 181 -4.99 -6.91 -14.76
CA LYS A 181 -5.93 -7.88 -15.33
C LYS A 181 -5.50 -9.33 -15.10
N ASN A 182 -4.22 -9.65 -15.29
CA ASN A 182 -3.72 -11.01 -15.07
C ASN A 182 -3.78 -11.41 -13.59
N ALA A 183 -3.39 -10.51 -12.68
CA ALA A 183 -3.43 -10.76 -11.25
C ALA A 183 -4.87 -10.95 -10.75
N THR A 184 -5.79 -10.09 -11.15
CA THR A 184 -7.20 -10.15 -10.73
C THR A 184 -7.94 -11.31 -11.39
N TRP A 185 -7.55 -11.72 -12.60
CA TRP A 185 -8.04 -12.96 -13.20
C TRP A 185 -7.61 -14.18 -12.39
N GLY A 186 -6.35 -14.25 -11.96
CA GLY A 186 -5.88 -15.30 -11.04
C GLY A 186 -6.65 -15.29 -9.70
N HIS A 187 -6.95 -14.10 -9.19
CA HIS A 187 -7.70 -13.90 -7.94
C HIS A 187 -9.18 -14.36 -8.02
N GLY A 188 -9.82 -14.29 -9.18
CA GLY A 188 -11.26 -14.53 -9.32
C GLY A 188 -12.02 -13.28 -9.70
N ILE A 189 -11.79 -12.19 -8.95
CA ILE A 189 -12.52 -10.93 -9.09
C ILE A 189 -12.40 -10.29 -10.48
N GLY A 190 -11.28 -10.50 -11.17
CA GLY A 190 -11.07 -10.00 -12.53
C GLY A 190 -11.86 -10.74 -13.61
N ARG A 191 -12.63 -11.78 -13.25
CA ARG A 191 -13.59 -12.43 -14.17
C ARG A 191 -14.88 -11.61 -14.32
N HIS A 192 -15.15 -10.72 -13.38
CA HIS A 192 -16.30 -9.82 -13.43
C HIS A 192 -16.00 -8.59 -14.28
N SER A 193 -17.05 -8.00 -14.82
CA SER A 193 -17.03 -6.69 -15.46
C SER A 193 -16.69 -5.58 -14.48
N VAL A 194 -16.28 -4.42 -14.99
CA VAL A 194 -15.96 -3.24 -14.18
C VAL A 194 -17.17 -2.75 -13.35
N ASP A 195 -18.40 -2.96 -13.82
CA ASP A 195 -19.62 -2.57 -13.12
C ASP A 195 -20.08 -3.60 -12.07
N GLU A 196 -19.88 -4.89 -12.32
CA GLU A 196 -20.08 -5.91 -11.28
C GLU A 196 -19.07 -5.74 -10.14
N VAL A 197 -17.80 -5.47 -10.46
CA VAL A 197 -16.76 -5.16 -9.47
C VAL A 197 -17.12 -3.91 -8.66
N TRP A 198 -17.76 -2.93 -9.30
CA TRP A 198 -18.26 -1.75 -8.60
C TRP A 198 -19.34 -2.11 -7.58
N SER A 199 -20.33 -2.92 -7.94
CA SER A 199 -21.35 -3.38 -6.99
C SER A 199 -20.74 -4.12 -5.79
N ILE A 200 -19.71 -4.95 -6.02
CA ILE A 200 -18.96 -5.63 -4.95
C ILE A 200 -18.29 -4.59 -4.03
N ALA A 201 -17.63 -3.58 -4.60
CA ALA A 201 -16.97 -2.53 -3.83
C ALA A 201 -17.95 -1.71 -2.99
N GLN A 202 -19.16 -1.43 -3.51
CA GLN A 202 -20.19 -0.73 -2.75
C GLN A 202 -20.58 -1.52 -1.50
N GLY A 203 -20.76 -2.85 -1.64
CA GLY A 203 -21.03 -3.74 -0.51
C GLY A 203 -19.89 -3.79 0.52
N ASP A 204 -18.63 -3.81 0.05
CA ASP A 204 -17.46 -3.75 0.95
C ASP A 204 -17.43 -2.42 1.74
N ILE A 205 -17.62 -1.28 1.06
CA ILE A 205 -17.62 0.05 1.68
C ILE A 205 -18.77 0.17 2.69
N GLU A 206 -19.96 -0.30 2.32
CA GLU A 206 -21.14 -0.32 3.20
C GLU A 206 -20.89 -1.16 4.44
N ALA A 207 -20.36 -2.38 4.29
CA ALA A 207 -20.05 -3.26 5.41
C ALA A 207 -19.02 -2.65 6.36
N LEU A 208 -17.96 -2.02 5.82
CA LEU A 208 -16.96 -1.31 6.61
C LEU A 208 -17.57 -0.14 7.38
N SER A 209 -18.45 0.64 6.72
CA SER A 209 -19.13 1.76 7.33
C SER A 209 -20.10 1.35 8.43
N HIS A 210 -20.99 0.39 8.15
CA HIS A 210 -21.96 -0.12 9.12
C HIS A 210 -21.28 -0.77 10.31
N PHE A 211 -20.22 -1.55 10.06
CA PHE A 211 -19.47 -2.14 11.15
C PHE A 211 -18.75 -1.08 11.97
N LEU A 212 -18.12 -0.06 11.37
CA LEU A 212 -17.52 1.04 12.12
C LEU A 212 -18.58 1.77 12.97
N GLY A 213 -19.71 2.13 12.36
CA GLY A 213 -20.77 2.91 12.99
C GLY A 213 -20.22 4.21 13.57
N ASN A 214 -20.45 4.43 14.87
CA ASN A 214 -19.98 5.60 15.62
C ASN A 214 -18.69 5.35 16.43
N LYS A 215 -18.05 4.19 16.27
CA LYS A 215 -16.88 3.83 17.09
C LYS A 215 -15.69 4.75 16.81
N ARG A 216 -14.82 4.87 17.83
CA ARG A 216 -13.58 5.66 17.70
C ARG A 216 -12.53 4.96 16.84
N TYR A 217 -12.41 3.66 16.99
CA TYR A 217 -11.59 2.80 16.16
C TYR A 217 -12.43 1.60 15.72
N PHE A 218 -11.94 0.84 14.76
CA PHE A 218 -12.77 -0.14 14.07
C PHE A 218 -13.33 -1.20 15.02
N MET A 219 -12.57 -1.60 16.04
CA MET A 219 -12.97 -2.60 17.04
C MET A 219 -13.49 -2.01 18.36
N GLY A 220 -13.48 -0.69 18.56
CA GLY A 220 -13.93 -0.08 19.82
C GLY A 220 -13.34 1.30 20.08
N ASP A 221 -13.00 1.58 21.34
CA ASP A 221 -12.49 2.89 21.78
C ASP A 221 -10.96 3.02 21.72
N GLU A 222 -10.26 1.90 21.71
CA GLU A 222 -8.81 1.81 21.55
C GLU A 222 -8.45 1.32 20.14
N PRO A 223 -7.34 1.81 19.57
CA PRO A 223 -6.92 1.40 18.25
C PRO A 223 -6.37 -0.03 18.24
N SER A 224 -6.58 -0.73 17.14
CA SER A 224 -6.18 -2.13 16.93
C SER A 224 -5.44 -2.29 15.60
N GLU A 225 -4.90 -3.48 15.33
CA GLU A 225 -4.09 -3.69 14.12
C GLU A 225 -4.89 -3.53 12.82
N ILE A 226 -6.18 -3.84 12.85
CA ILE A 226 -7.03 -3.68 11.67
C ILE A 226 -7.17 -2.21 11.28
N ASP A 227 -7.08 -1.28 12.24
CA ASP A 227 -7.10 0.15 11.97
C ASP A 227 -5.94 0.59 11.09
N CYS A 228 -4.77 -0.06 11.20
CA CYS A 228 -3.63 0.18 10.32
C CYS A 228 -3.98 -0.15 8.86
N SER A 229 -4.69 -1.27 8.66
CA SER A 229 -5.04 -1.78 7.33
C SER A 229 -6.15 -0.96 6.71
N LEU A 230 -7.21 -0.66 7.48
CA LEU A 230 -8.31 0.19 7.04
C LEU A 230 -7.82 1.60 6.71
N PHE A 231 -7.00 2.21 7.58
CA PHE A 231 -6.42 3.52 7.30
C PHE A 231 -5.57 3.52 6.01
N GLY A 232 -4.75 2.49 5.80
CA GLY A 232 -3.97 2.34 4.58
C GLY A 232 -4.85 2.28 3.32
N MET A 233 -5.92 1.49 3.33
CA MET A 233 -6.86 1.42 2.21
C MET A 233 -7.65 2.72 2.02
N LEU A 234 -8.13 3.35 3.10
CA LEU A 234 -8.83 4.63 3.02
C LEU A 234 -7.92 5.76 2.52
N SER A 235 -6.61 5.69 2.77
CA SER A 235 -5.65 6.65 2.19
C SER A 235 -5.55 6.53 0.67
N LEU A 236 -5.62 5.31 0.13
CA LEU A 236 -5.69 5.08 -1.31
C LEU A 236 -7.02 5.62 -1.85
N LEU A 237 -8.13 5.21 -1.26
CA LEU A 237 -9.48 5.60 -1.66
C LEU A 237 -9.73 7.12 -1.61
N LEU A 238 -9.54 7.75 -0.44
CA LEU A 238 -9.97 9.13 -0.19
C LEU A 238 -8.96 10.18 -0.66
N VAL A 239 -7.70 9.80 -0.87
CA VAL A 239 -6.64 10.75 -1.27
C VAL A 239 -6.12 10.46 -2.66
N SER A 240 -5.83 9.22 -3.00
CA SER A 240 -5.25 8.88 -4.31
C SER A 240 -6.31 8.64 -5.38
N MET A 241 -7.54 8.24 -5.02
CA MET A 241 -8.61 8.00 -5.99
C MET A 241 -9.60 9.18 -6.08
N GLN A 242 -9.13 10.42 -5.87
CA GLN A 242 -9.99 11.61 -5.94
C GLN A 242 -10.66 11.77 -7.31
N GLY A 243 -11.99 11.98 -7.30
CA GLY A 243 -12.78 12.14 -8.52
C GLY A 243 -13.21 10.82 -9.17
N THR A 244 -12.80 9.67 -8.61
CA THR A 244 -13.35 8.37 -9.02
C THR A 244 -14.74 8.16 -8.41
N ARG A 245 -15.54 7.27 -9.01
CA ARG A 245 -16.86 6.91 -8.45
C ARG A 245 -16.78 6.31 -7.04
N TYR A 246 -15.67 5.63 -6.71
CA TYR A 246 -15.45 5.03 -5.39
C TYR A 246 -15.30 6.08 -4.30
N GLU A 247 -14.47 7.10 -4.57
CA GLU A 247 -14.23 8.19 -3.63
C GLU A 247 -15.48 9.05 -3.46
N ALA A 248 -16.14 9.40 -4.56
CA ALA A 248 -17.38 10.19 -4.53
C ALA A 248 -18.49 9.49 -3.73
N PHE A 249 -18.75 8.21 -4.03
CA PHE A 249 -19.74 7.40 -3.32
C PHE A 249 -19.44 7.29 -1.82
N THR A 250 -18.17 7.04 -1.46
CA THR A 250 -17.76 6.93 -0.05
C THR A 250 -18.03 8.23 0.70
N LYS A 251 -17.67 9.39 0.12
CA LYS A 251 -17.91 10.69 0.75
C LYS A 251 -19.39 11.04 0.85
N GLN A 252 -20.17 10.71 -0.18
CA GLN A 252 -21.59 11.04 -0.24
C GLN A 252 -22.42 10.20 0.73
N HIS A 253 -22.16 8.90 0.81
CA HIS A 253 -23.02 7.97 1.54
C HIS A 253 -22.46 7.54 2.91
N TYR A 254 -21.14 7.59 3.12
CA TYR A 254 -20.50 7.06 4.33
C TYR A 254 -19.50 8.05 4.96
N PRO A 255 -19.96 9.24 5.41
CA PRO A 255 -19.11 10.29 5.98
C PRO A 255 -18.41 9.89 7.29
N ASN A 256 -18.89 8.84 7.97
CA ASN A 256 -18.23 8.24 9.14
C ASN A 256 -16.85 7.66 8.78
N LEU A 257 -16.69 7.05 7.59
CA LEU A 257 -15.38 6.57 7.11
C LEU A 257 -14.41 7.72 6.85
N LEU A 258 -14.90 8.86 6.33
CA LEU A 258 -14.10 10.07 6.17
C LEU A 258 -13.67 10.63 7.53
N THR A 259 -14.59 10.75 8.47
CA THR A 259 -14.30 11.20 9.84
C THR A 259 -13.27 10.30 10.52
N TYR A 260 -13.42 8.98 10.38
CA TYR A 260 -12.46 7.99 10.86
C TYR A 260 -11.07 8.17 10.24
N PHE A 261 -11.01 8.33 8.91
CA PHE A 261 -9.75 8.56 8.20
C PHE A 261 -9.05 9.83 8.71
N GLN A 262 -9.78 10.94 8.86
CA GLN A 262 -9.19 12.19 9.36
C GLN A 262 -8.68 12.05 10.79
N ARG A 263 -9.41 11.33 11.66
CA ARG A 263 -8.97 11.05 13.03
C ARG A 263 -7.66 10.24 13.06
N MET A 264 -7.57 9.16 12.28
CA MET A 264 -6.36 8.35 12.17
C MET A 264 -5.19 9.15 11.60
N LYS A 265 -5.43 9.98 10.57
CA LYS A 265 -4.43 10.86 9.97
C LYS A 265 -3.89 11.85 11.01
N SER A 266 -4.77 12.56 11.71
CA SER A 266 -4.37 13.54 12.73
C SER A 266 -3.64 12.91 13.91
N ALA A 267 -4.02 11.71 14.33
CA ALA A 267 -3.42 11.03 15.49
C ALA A 267 -2.02 10.47 15.21
N TYR A 268 -1.81 9.86 14.04
CA TYR A 268 -0.59 9.08 13.76
C TYR A 268 0.28 9.64 12.63
N TRP A 269 -0.26 10.60 11.87
CA TRP A 269 0.40 11.21 10.72
C TRP A 269 0.30 12.74 10.75
N ALA A 270 0.53 13.34 11.92
CA ALA A 270 0.55 14.80 12.05
C ALA A 270 1.61 15.47 11.15
N ASP A 271 2.65 14.74 10.75
CA ASP A 271 3.69 15.17 9.82
C ASP A 271 3.36 14.90 8.34
N TRP A 272 2.12 14.51 8.00
CA TRP A 272 1.69 14.11 6.64
C TRP A 272 2.17 15.05 5.55
N ASP A 273 1.98 16.36 5.71
CA ASP A 273 2.32 17.33 4.68
C ASP A 273 3.84 17.44 4.44
N THR A 274 4.66 17.07 5.43
CA THR A 274 6.11 17.00 5.25
C THR A 274 6.56 15.75 4.47
N LEU A 275 5.67 14.79 4.25
CA LEU A 275 5.95 13.49 3.62
C LEU A 275 5.36 13.35 2.22
N ILE A 276 4.69 14.38 1.69
CA ILE A 276 4.08 14.35 0.36
C ILE A 276 4.80 15.32 -0.57
N THR A 277 5.11 14.91 -1.79
CA THR A 277 6.00 15.68 -2.67
C THR A 277 5.33 16.90 -3.30
N SER A 278 4.01 17.05 -3.20
CA SER A 278 3.29 18.25 -3.65
C SER A 278 3.31 19.39 -2.64
N SER A 279 3.70 19.13 -1.40
CA SER A 279 3.71 20.14 -0.34
C SER A 279 5.02 20.93 -0.35
N GLU A 280 4.94 22.24 -0.13
CA GLU A 280 6.11 23.10 0.04
C GLU A 280 6.96 22.72 1.26
N SER A 281 6.33 22.07 2.26
CA SER A 281 6.99 21.60 3.48
C SER A 281 7.66 20.22 3.34
N PHE A 282 7.68 19.64 2.13
CA PHE A 282 8.23 18.31 1.89
C PHE A 282 9.69 18.19 2.32
N LYS A 283 9.98 17.14 3.09
CA LYS A 283 11.33 16.75 3.51
C LYS A 283 11.57 15.30 3.11
N ASN A 284 12.71 15.02 2.50
CA ASN A 284 13.05 13.64 2.16
C ASN A 284 13.32 12.83 3.45
N ASP A 285 13.04 11.52 3.40
CA ASP A 285 13.26 10.62 4.54
C ASP A 285 14.69 10.07 4.59
N HIS A 286 15.63 10.65 3.83
CA HIS A 286 16.95 10.07 3.66
C HIS A 286 17.74 10.10 4.98
N GLY A 287 17.85 8.93 5.62
CA GLY A 287 18.48 8.79 6.93
C GLY A 287 17.63 9.30 8.11
N LYS A 288 16.37 9.66 7.87
CA LYS A 288 15.45 10.06 8.93
C LYS A 288 15.04 8.83 9.75
N VAL A 289 15.29 8.88 11.06
CA VAL A 289 14.79 7.89 12.01
C VAL A 289 13.60 8.48 12.74
N TYR A 290 12.43 7.88 12.55
CA TYR A 290 11.23 8.20 13.31
C TYR A 290 11.33 7.57 14.69
N PHE A 291 10.89 8.30 15.72
CA PHE A 291 10.96 7.87 17.12
C PHE A 291 12.38 7.51 17.59
N ALA A 292 13.39 8.24 17.09
CA ALA A 292 14.81 8.00 17.39
C ALA A 292 15.12 8.09 18.89
N GLU A 293 14.36 8.89 19.64
CA GLU A 293 14.46 9.03 21.09
C GLU A 293 14.28 7.70 21.85
N ASN A 294 13.64 6.71 21.22
CA ASN A 294 13.43 5.38 21.79
C ASN A 294 14.60 4.41 21.53
N VAL A 295 15.61 4.80 20.75
CA VAL A 295 16.80 3.96 20.46
C VAL A 295 17.90 4.12 21.51
N VAL A 296 18.04 5.31 22.09
CA VAL A 296 19.13 5.67 23.01
C VAL A 296 18.84 5.25 24.45
N LYS A 297 17.58 4.96 24.79
CA LYS A 297 17.17 4.50 26.12
C LYS A 297 17.19 2.98 26.20
N LYS A 298 18.37 2.39 26.40
CA LYS A 298 18.54 1.02 26.90
C LYS A 298 19.65 0.99 27.94
#